data_AF-B0SSS5-F1
#
_entry.id   AF-B0SSS5-F1
#
_cell.length_a   1.000
_cell.length_b   1.000
_cell.length_c   1.000
_cell.angle_alpha   90.00
_cell.angle_beta   90.00
_cell.angle_gamma   90.00
#
_symmetry.space_group_name_H-M   'P 1'
#
loop_
_entity.id
_entity.type
_entity.pdbx_description
1 polymer ?
#
loop_
_entity_poly.entity_id
_entity_poly.type
_entity_poly.pdbx_seq_one_letter_code
_entity_poly.pdbx_strand_id
1 'polypeptide(L)'
;MKYGLLIFVLLTVFFMCKEKTNPADTAPTIASLPNVEGEWTLEWENGIHQIQLDLEGKKILFDGNEGLELDLDSMGIRIRAYDEETVKGYFLYSDIKSKSWIGTWENRVVRLIRRK
;
A
#
# COMPACT_ATOMS: atom_id res chain seq x y z
N MET A 1 -51.23 12.63 22.15
CA MET A 1 -50.16 13.59 21.80
C MET A 1 -48.83 13.40 22.56
N LYS A 2 -48.77 12.72 23.71
CA LYS A 2 -47.52 12.58 24.49
C LYS A 2 -46.46 11.63 23.89
N TYR A 3 -46.88 10.59 23.17
CA TYR A 3 -45.95 9.60 22.61
C TYR A 3 -45.31 10.00 21.27
N GLY A 4 -45.90 10.97 20.55
CA GLY A 4 -45.38 11.41 19.25
C GLY A 4 -44.06 12.16 19.35
N LEU A 5 -43.88 12.95 20.42
CA LEU A 5 -42.63 13.67 20.68
C LEU A 5 -41.48 12.73 21.04
N LEU A 6 -41.80 11.62 21.72
CA LEU A 6 -40.82 10.62 22.15
C LEU A 6 -40.27 9.80 20.96
N ILE A 7 -41.14 9.48 19.99
CA ILE A 7 -40.75 8.83 18.74
C ILE A 7 -39.89 9.76 17.87
N PHE A 8 -40.21 11.05 17.82
CA PHE A 8 -39.45 12.04 17.06
C PHE A 8 -38.03 12.21 17.61
N VAL A 9 -37.88 12.27 18.93
CA VAL A 9 -36.55 12.33 19.57
C VAL A 9 -35.74 11.06 19.27
N LEU A 10 -36.36 9.87 19.33
CA LEU A 10 -35.66 8.62 19.05
C LEU A 10 -35.12 8.56 17.61
N LEU A 11 -35.87 9.08 16.63
CA LEU A 11 -35.46 9.09 15.22
C LEU A 11 -34.29 10.03 14.95
N THR A 12 -34.17 11.14 15.68
CA THR A 12 -33.04 12.09 15.48
C THR A 12 -31.70 11.56 15.98
N VAL A 13 -31.69 10.64 16.96
CA VAL A 13 -30.45 10.07 17.51
C VAL A 13 -29.80 9.09 16.52
N PHE A 14 -30.58 8.37 15.71
CA PHE A 14 -30.04 7.45 14.70
C PHE A 14 -29.33 8.15 13.54
N PHE A 15 -29.71 9.38 13.18
CA PHE A 15 -29.07 10.14 12.10
C PHE A 15 -27.75 10.82 12.49
N MET A 16 -27.40 10.85 13.78
CA MET A 16 -26.15 11.45 14.26
C MET A 16 -24.98 10.46 14.41
N CYS A 17 -25.20 9.16 14.20
CA CYS A 17 -24.13 8.18 14.11
C CYS A 17 -23.51 8.21 12.71
N LYS A 18 -22.63 9.18 12.45
CA LYS A 18 -21.65 9.05 11.37
C LYS A 18 -20.55 8.13 11.86
N GLU A 19 -20.46 6.92 11.32
CA GLU A 19 -19.29 6.07 11.51
C GLU A 19 -18.05 6.87 11.12
N LYS A 20 -17.22 7.17 12.11
CA LYS A 20 -15.99 7.92 11.93
C LYS A 20 -14.96 6.89 11.46
N THR A 21 -14.80 6.75 10.14
CA THR A 21 -13.78 5.88 9.55
C THR A 21 -12.44 6.23 10.18
N ASN A 22 -11.74 5.24 10.74
CA ASN A 22 -10.47 5.50 11.38
C ASN A 22 -9.50 5.95 10.27
N PRO A 23 -8.79 7.08 10.41
CA PRO A 23 -7.80 7.50 9.41
C PRO A 23 -6.74 6.42 9.14
N ALA A 24 -6.53 5.48 10.07
CA ALA A 24 -5.67 4.31 9.88
C ALA A 24 -6.21 3.28 8.88
N ASP A 25 -7.51 3.30 8.54
CA ASP A 25 -8.14 2.36 7.61
C ASP A 25 -8.06 2.82 6.16
N THR A 26 -7.54 4.03 5.92
CA THR A 26 -7.42 4.61 4.57
C THR A 26 -5.98 4.52 4.09
N ALA A 27 -5.75 3.85 2.96
CA ALA A 27 -4.43 3.81 2.34
C ALA A 27 -3.93 5.24 2.05
N PRO A 28 -2.67 5.57 2.38
CA PRO A 28 -2.11 6.87 2.06
C PRO A 28 -2.05 7.04 0.54
N THR A 29 -2.23 8.27 0.05
CA THR A 29 -2.03 8.55 -1.38
C THR A 29 -0.58 8.36 -1.76
N ILE A 30 -0.33 7.82 -2.96
CA ILE A 30 1.02 7.51 -3.47
C ILE A 30 1.97 8.72 -3.34
N ALA A 31 1.48 9.93 -3.66
CA ALA A 31 2.24 11.18 -3.56
C ALA A 31 2.70 11.55 -2.14
N SER A 32 2.10 10.96 -1.10
CA SER A 32 2.48 11.20 0.30
C SER A 32 3.63 10.32 0.77
N LEU A 33 3.99 9.29 -0.01
CA LEU A 33 5.04 8.37 0.37
C LEU A 33 6.41 8.96 0.02
N PRO A 34 7.32 9.13 0.99
CA PRO A 34 8.59 9.77 0.73
C PRO A 34 9.49 8.88 -0.13
N ASN A 35 10.02 9.45 -1.22
CA ASN A 35 11.10 8.84 -2.01
C ASN A 35 10.78 7.48 -2.63
N VAL A 36 9.52 7.23 -2.99
CA VAL A 36 9.09 5.92 -3.48
C VAL A 36 9.44 5.69 -4.95
N GLU A 37 9.45 6.75 -5.76
CA GLU A 37 9.89 6.70 -7.16
C GLU A 37 11.40 6.46 -7.28
N GLY A 38 11.76 5.72 -8.34
CA GLY A 38 13.13 5.53 -8.79
C GLY A 38 13.52 4.06 -8.95
N GLU A 39 14.83 3.86 -9.08
CA GLU A 39 15.42 2.53 -9.21
C GLU A 39 15.78 1.95 -7.85
N TRP A 40 15.36 0.71 -7.65
CA TRP A 40 15.60 -0.09 -6.46
C TRP A 40 16.35 -1.34 -6.86
N THR A 41 17.16 -1.81 -5.93
CA THR A 41 17.96 -3.02 -6.08
C THR A 41 17.45 -4.05 -5.07
N LEU A 42 16.96 -5.17 -5.57
CA LEU A 42 16.53 -6.32 -4.78
C LEU A 42 17.67 -7.34 -4.76
N GLU A 43 18.22 -7.59 -3.58
CA GLU A 43 19.20 -8.67 -3.39
C GLU A 43 18.47 -9.97 -3.04
N TRP A 44 18.59 -10.99 -3.90
CA TRP A 44 18.01 -12.32 -3.72
C TRP A 44 19.05 -13.41 -4.01
N GLU A 45 18.82 -14.65 -3.58
CA GLU A 45 19.79 -15.76 -3.62
C GLU A 45 20.44 -15.98 -5.00
N ASN A 46 19.74 -15.64 -6.07
CA ASN A 46 20.19 -15.87 -7.45
C ASN A 46 20.80 -14.64 -8.12
N GLY A 47 20.89 -13.50 -7.41
CA GLY A 47 21.52 -12.31 -7.95
C GLY A 47 20.92 -11.01 -7.43
N ILE A 48 21.31 -9.96 -8.14
CA ILE A 48 20.87 -8.60 -7.89
C ILE A 48 19.86 -8.26 -8.97
N HIS A 49 18.60 -8.05 -8.59
CA HIS A 49 17.53 -7.68 -9.48
C HIS A 49 17.27 -6.17 -9.41
N GLN A 50 17.01 -5.55 -10.54
CA GLN A 50 16.65 -4.15 -10.65
C GLN A 50 15.13 -4.00 -10.69
N ILE A 51 14.59 -3.15 -9.82
CA ILE A 51 13.17 -2.82 -9.75
C ILE A 51 13.03 -1.34 -10.03
N GLN A 52 12.32 -0.95 -11.08
CA GLN A 52 11.95 0.44 -11.29
C GLN A 52 10.47 0.61 -10.96
N LEU A 53 10.18 1.56 -10.08
CA LEU A 53 8.82 1.86 -9.63
C LEU A 53 8.33 3.12 -10.35
N ASP A 54 7.29 2.96 -11.17
CA ASP A 54 6.52 4.07 -11.76
C ASP A 54 5.21 4.23 -10.98
N LEU A 55 5.14 5.30 -10.19
CA LEU A 55 4.02 5.60 -9.32
C LEU A 55 2.84 6.25 -10.04
N GLU A 56 3.06 6.94 -11.15
CA GLU A 56 1.98 7.51 -11.96
C GLU A 56 1.23 6.40 -12.70
N GLY A 57 1.98 5.45 -13.27
CA GLY A 57 1.44 4.30 -13.97
C GLY A 57 1.02 3.14 -13.06
N LYS A 58 1.39 3.16 -11.76
CA LYS A 58 1.38 1.99 -10.85
C LYS A 58 2.12 0.77 -11.41
N LYS A 59 3.05 0.98 -12.35
CA LYS A 59 3.77 -0.08 -13.03
C LYS A 59 5.11 -0.33 -12.36
N ILE A 60 5.53 -1.58 -12.38
CA ILE A 60 6.82 -2.00 -11.87
C ILE A 60 7.56 -2.74 -12.98
N LEU A 61 8.76 -2.28 -13.30
CA LEU A 61 9.70 -2.95 -14.19
C LEU A 61 10.64 -3.80 -13.35
N PHE A 62 10.65 -5.11 -13.58
CA PHE A 62 11.52 -6.06 -12.92
C PHE A 62 12.57 -6.57 -13.91
N ASP A 63 13.83 -6.21 -13.71
CA ASP A 63 14.95 -6.42 -14.65
C ASP A 63 14.63 -5.95 -16.09
N GLY A 64 13.90 -4.86 -16.21
CA GLY A 64 13.46 -4.30 -17.50
C GLY A 64 12.25 -5.00 -18.13
N ASN A 65 11.68 -6.02 -17.47
CA ASN A 65 10.43 -6.66 -17.90
C ASN A 65 9.23 -6.01 -17.22
N GLU A 66 8.21 -5.67 -18.00
CA GLU A 66 6.88 -5.32 -17.49
C GLU A 66 6.15 -6.59 -17.01
N GLY A 67 5.23 -6.43 -16.06
CA GLY A 67 4.40 -7.53 -15.57
C GLY A 67 4.08 -7.46 -14.09
N LEU A 68 4.69 -6.54 -13.34
CA LEU A 68 4.36 -6.27 -11.95
C LEU A 68 3.61 -4.94 -11.81
N GLU A 69 2.67 -4.89 -10.87
CA GLU A 69 1.90 -3.70 -10.51
C GLU A 69 2.06 -3.39 -9.02
N LEU A 70 2.01 -2.09 -8.72
CA LEU A 70 2.03 -1.56 -7.37
C LEU A 70 0.61 -1.32 -6.86
N ASP A 71 0.27 -1.96 -5.75
CA ASP A 71 -0.97 -1.75 -5.02
C ASP A 71 -0.69 -1.19 -3.62
N LEU A 72 -1.54 -0.27 -3.15
CA LEU A 72 -1.38 0.35 -1.83
C LEU A 72 -2.47 -0.13 -0.90
N ASP A 73 -2.08 -0.61 0.28
CA ASP A 73 -2.99 -0.92 1.38
C ASP A 73 -2.87 0.12 2.50
N SER A 74 -3.73 0.03 3.50
CA SER A 74 -3.65 0.81 4.74
C SER A 74 -2.31 0.63 5.48
N MET A 75 -1.69 -0.54 5.35
CA MET A 75 -0.48 -0.92 6.10
C MET A 75 0.84 -0.85 5.31
N GLY A 76 0.78 -0.89 3.98
CA GLY A 76 2.00 -1.01 3.19
C GLY A 76 1.78 -1.05 1.68
N ILE A 77 2.88 -1.32 0.98
CA ILE A 77 2.97 -1.45 -0.48
C ILE A 77 2.94 -2.93 -0.83
N ARG A 78 1.96 -3.33 -1.66
CA ARG A 78 1.86 -4.63 -2.30
C ARG A 78 2.43 -4.56 -3.71
N ILE A 79 3.19 -5.57 -4.07
CA ILE A 79 3.68 -5.82 -5.43
C ILE A 79 3.03 -7.11 -5.87
N ARG A 80 2.33 -7.10 -7.01
CA ARG A 80 1.64 -8.27 -7.56
C ARG A 80 1.92 -8.38 -9.06
N ALA A 81 1.76 -9.57 -9.62
CA ALA A 81 1.75 -9.68 -11.07
C ALA A 81 0.48 -9.03 -11.64
N TYR A 82 0.55 -8.48 -12.85
CA TYR A 82 -0.59 -7.81 -13.47
C TYR A 82 -1.75 -8.78 -13.76
N ASP A 83 -1.41 -10.02 -14.10
CA ASP A 83 -2.31 -11.10 -14.48
C ASP A 83 -2.71 -12.03 -13.33
N GLU A 84 -2.08 -11.90 -12.15
CA GLU A 84 -2.38 -12.70 -10.97
C GLU A 84 -2.80 -11.85 -9.76
N GLU A 85 -3.69 -12.38 -8.92
CA GLU A 85 -4.00 -11.77 -7.60
C GLU A 85 -2.90 -12.07 -6.56
N THR A 86 -1.90 -12.88 -6.91
CA THR A 86 -0.83 -13.28 -6.00
C THR A 86 0.08 -12.11 -5.68
N VAL A 87 0.21 -11.79 -4.39
CA VAL A 87 1.19 -10.81 -3.91
C VAL A 87 2.59 -11.42 -4.00
N LYS A 88 3.43 -10.83 -4.85
CA LYS A 88 4.84 -11.17 -5.02
C LYS A 88 5.74 -10.45 -4.04
N GLY A 89 5.37 -9.26 -3.59
CA GLY A 89 6.15 -8.51 -2.60
C GLY A 89 5.27 -7.68 -1.68
N TYR A 90 5.69 -7.54 -0.43
CA TYR A 90 4.96 -6.74 0.55
C TYR A 90 5.91 -5.97 1.47
N PHE A 91 5.73 -4.65 1.53
CA PHE A 91 6.59 -3.74 2.28
C PHE A 91 5.75 -2.86 3.19
N LEU A 92 5.97 -2.95 4.50
CA LEU A 92 5.23 -2.14 5.48
C LEU A 92 5.70 -0.69 5.46
N TYR A 93 4.76 0.26 5.58
CA TYR A 93 5.13 1.68 5.65
C TYR A 93 6.04 2.00 6.85
N SER A 94 5.89 1.28 7.96
CA SER A 94 6.76 1.42 9.15
C SER A 94 8.22 1.08 8.88
N ASP A 95 8.47 0.18 7.91
CA ASP A 95 9.81 -0.33 7.60
C ASP A 95 10.41 0.32 6.34
N ILE A 96 9.65 1.20 5.68
CA ILE A 96 10.09 1.98 4.53
C ILE A 96 10.94 3.16 5.02
N LYS A 97 12.23 3.12 4.67
CA LYS A 97 13.17 4.23 4.88
C LYS A 97 13.54 4.83 3.53
N SER A 98 14.00 6.08 3.55
CA SER A 98 14.34 6.86 2.33
C SER A 98 15.37 6.21 1.40
N LYS A 99 16.19 5.27 1.90
CA LYS A 99 17.24 4.57 1.15
C LYS A 99 17.08 3.05 1.11
N SER A 100 16.17 2.51 1.90
CA SER A 100 16.02 1.06 2.02
C SER A 100 14.63 0.68 2.45
N TRP A 101 14.03 -0.31 1.80
CA TRP A 101 12.81 -0.93 2.27
C TRP A 101 13.11 -2.34 2.73
N ILE A 102 12.49 -2.73 3.83
CA ILE A 102 12.54 -4.11 4.30
C ILE A 102 11.12 -4.64 4.19
N GLY A 103 11.00 -5.84 3.65
CA GLY A 103 9.70 -6.45 3.44
C GLY A 103 9.86 -7.90 3.07
N THR A 104 8.81 -8.42 2.46
CA THR A 104 8.79 -9.79 1.96
C THR A 104 8.74 -9.80 0.44
N TRP A 105 9.37 -10.79 -0.15
CA TRP A 105 9.22 -11.15 -1.55
C TRP A 105 8.94 -12.65 -1.62
N GLU A 106 7.77 -13.00 -2.14
CA GLU A 106 7.17 -14.32 -2.08
C GLU A 106 7.20 -14.85 -0.64
N ASN A 107 8.01 -15.86 -0.34
CA ASN A 107 8.08 -16.50 0.97
C ASN A 107 9.30 -16.09 1.80
N ARG A 108 9.95 -14.96 1.48
CA ARG A 108 11.22 -14.56 2.10
C ARG A 108 11.28 -13.11 2.48
N VAL A 109 12.12 -12.79 3.47
CA VAL A 109 12.43 -11.41 3.84
C VAL A 109 13.52 -10.89 2.91
N VAL A 110 13.28 -9.74 2.31
CA VAL A 110 14.19 -9.08 1.39
C VAL A 110 14.44 -7.63 1.80
N ARG A 111 15.52 -7.07 1.26
CA ARG A 111 15.82 -5.65 1.36
C ARG A 111 15.90 -5.05 -0.03
N LEU A 112 15.11 -4.02 -0.26
CA LEU A 112 15.30 -3.12 -1.40
C LEU A 112 16.25 -2.02 -0.99
N ILE A 113 17.24 -1.75 -1.83
CA ILE A 113 18.21 -0.67 -1.64
C ILE A 113 18.03 0.32 -2.77
N ARG A 114 17.90 1.61 -2.45
CA ARG A 114 17.73 2.64 -3.47
C ARG A 114 19.03 2.79 -4.25
N ARG A 115 18.95 2.71 -5.58
CA ARG A 115 20.06 3.07 -6.46
C ARG A 115 20.09 4.60 -6.54
N LYS A 116 21.26 5.17 -6.24
CA LYS A 116 21.52 6.61 -6.06
C LYS A 116 20.85 7.50 -7.11
#